data_AF-A0AB34GSW0-F1
#
_entry.id   AF-A0AB34GSW0-F1
#
_cell.length_a   1.000
_cell.length_b   1.000
_cell.length_c   1.000
_cell.angle_alpha   90.00
_cell.angle_beta   90.00
_cell.angle_gamma   90.00
#
_symmetry.space_group_name_H-M   'P 1'
#
loop_
_entity.id
_entity.type
_entity.pdbx_description
1 polymer ?
#
loop_
_entity_poly.entity_id
_entity_poly.type
_entity_poly.pdbx_seq_one_letter_code
_entity_poly.pdbx_strand_id
1 'polypeptide(L)'
;MTAQTNQTVMLSCEAKTLASHSRIYWLRQRQAPSANSHYEFLAFWDLTKGAVHGKEVEQEKLIVLRDSSRYTLSLQSVKPSDSGVYFCMTVGNPDLTFGKGTQLSVVDVLPTTPQPTKKTTPKKKVFRFPNLVTRKGLSCAPLVVGLLAAVVLVLLVSLGVAIHLHCLQRRARLRLLKQ
;
A
#
# COMPACT_ATOMS: atom_id res chain seq x y z
N MET A 1 -2.09 -0.21 -21.99
CA MET A 1 -2.82 -1.39 -22.46
C MET A 1 -4.23 -0.95 -22.81
N THR A 2 -4.75 -1.41 -23.95
CA THR A 2 -6.13 -1.13 -24.37
C THR A 2 -6.86 -2.45 -24.51
N ALA A 3 -8.10 -2.51 -24.03
CA ALA A 3 -8.96 -3.69 -24.13
C ALA A 3 -10.35 -3.27 -24.61
N GLN A 4 -11.05 -4.19 -25.27
CA GLN A 4 -12.44 -3.96 -25.62
C GLN A 4 -13.35 -4.34 -24.45
N THR A 5 -14.52 -3.70 -24.36
CA THR A 5 -15.58 -4.09 -23.41
C THR A 5 -15.91 -5.59 -23.52
N ASN A 6 -16.26 -6.20 -22.38
CA ASN A 6 -16.55 -7.63 -22.19
C ASN A 6 -15.36 -8.58 -22.38
N GLN A 7 -14.14 -8.08 -22.58
CA GLN A 7 -12.94 -8.92 -22.61
C GLN A 7 -12.43 -9.24 -21.19
N THR A 8 -11.60 -10.26 -21.11
CA THR A 8 -10.80 -10.56 -19.93
C THR A 8 -9.43 -9.93 -20.06
N VAL A 9 -9.01 -9.18 -19.05
CA VAL A 9 -7.70 -8.52 -19.00
C VAL A 9 -6.87 -9.13 -17.88
N MET A 10 -5.66 -9.57 -18.20
CA MET A 10 -4.72 -10.11 -17.23
C MET A 10 -3.58 -9.12 -16.99
N LEU A 11 -3.40 -8.72 -15.74
CA LEU A 11 -2.31 -7.87 -15.29
C LEU A 11 -1.37 -8.71 -14.44
N SER A 12 -0.06 -8.63 -14.70
CA SER A 12 0.93 -9.39 -13.96
C SER A 12 1.86 -8.47 -13.16
N CYS A 13 2.31 -8.98 -12.03
CA CYS A 13 3.32 -8.37 -11.17
C CYS A 13 4.32 -9.44 -10.76
N GLU A 14 5.60 -9.16 -10.94
CA GLU A 14 6.68 -10.07 -10.58
C GLU A 14 7.37 -9.57 -9.31
N ALA A 15 7.36 -10.41 -8.29
CA ALA A 15 8.05 -10.12 -7.03
C ALA A 15 9.53 -10.47 -7.18
N LYS A 16 10.39 -9.46 -7.07
CA LYS A 16 11.85 -9.66 -7.07
C LYS A 16 12.35 -10.47 -5.87
N THR A 17 11.65 -10.39 -4.75
CA THR A 17 11.96 -11.11 -3.51
C THR A 17 10.71 -11.78 -2.97
N LEU A 18 10.72 -13.11 -2.95
CA LEU A 18 9.73 -13.94 -2.26
C LEU A 18 10.02 -13.91 -0.77
N ALA A 19 9.78 -12.78 -0.11
CA ALA A 19 9.70 -12.80 1.35
C ALA A 19 8.50 -13.69 1.71
N SER A 20 8.77 -14.72 2.52
CA SER A 20 7.85 -15.82 2.85
C SER A 20 6.52 -15.41 3.50
N HIS A 21 6.34 -14.12 3.82
CA HIS A 21 5.10 -13.58 4.37
C HIS A 21 4.62 -12.29 3.68
N SER A 22 5.25 -11.88 2.57
CA SER A 22 4.85 -10.65 1.88
C SER A 22 3.58 -10.87 1.07
N ARG A 23 2.53 -10.16 1.47
CA ARG A 23 1.28 -10.05 0.72
C ARG A 23 1.46 -9.09 -0.45
N ILE A 24 0.89 -9.46 -1.59
CA ILE A 24 0.79 -8.56 -2.73
C ILE A 24 -0.64 -8.02 -2.79
N TYR A 25 -0.73 -6.70 -2.74
CA TYR A 25 -1.97 -5.95 -2.84
C TYR A 25 -2.14 -5.42 -4.25
N TRP A 26 -3.35 -5.51 -4.79
CA TRP A 26 -3.77 -4.89 -6.03
C TRP A 26 -4.57 -3.63 -5.73
N LEU A 27 -4.14 -2.53 -6.34
CA LEU A 27 -4.72 -1.20 -6.19
C LEU A 27 -5.10 -0.65 -7.56
N ARG A 28 -6.18 0.12 -7.62
CA ARG A 28 -6.58 0.86 -8.83
C ARG A 28 -6.67 2.35 -8.54
N GLN A 29 -6.14 3.14 -9.47
CA GLN A 29 -6.29 4.58 -9.49
C GLN A 29 -7.03 4.99 -10.76
N ARG A 30 -8.22 5.56 -10.61
CA ARG A 30 -9.10 5.93 -11.74
C ARG A 30 -8.76 7.30 -12.34
N GLN A 31 -8.34 8.24 -11.48
CA GLN A 31 -8.08 9.63 -11.85
C GLN A 31 -6.59 9.92 -11.86
N ALA A 32 -6.18 10.95 -12.61
CA ALA A 32 -4.79 11.42 -12.59
C ALA A 32 -4.38 11.83 -11.16
N PRO A 33 -3.11 11.59 -10.75
CA PRO A 33 -2.65 11.92 -9.42
C PRO A 33 -2.93 13.37 -9.03
N SER A 34 -3.60 13.55 -7.90
CA SER A 34 -4.01 14.81 -7.32
C SER A 34 -4.07 14.66 -5.80
N ALA A 35 -4.18 15.77 -5.07
CA ALA A 35 -4.27 15.74 -3.60
C ALA A 35 -5.46 14.89 -3.08
N ASN A 36 -6.51 14.76 -3.89
CA ASN A 36 -7.72 13.99 -3.58
C ASN A 36 -7.76 12.65 -4.33
N SER A 37 -6.64 12.22 -4.91
CA SER A 37 -6.56 10.91 -5.54
C SER A 37 -6.49 9.83 -4.48
N HIS A 38 -7.43 8.90 -4.53
CA HIS A 38 -7.47 7.73 -3.66
C HIS A 38 -7.17 6.46 -4.49
N TYR A 39 -6.44 5.54 -3.87
CA TYR A 39 -6.26 4.19 -4.39
C TYR A 39 -7.44 3.34 -3.93
N GLU A 40 -8.11 2.71 -4.88
CA GLU A 40 -9.13 1.71 -4.63
C GLU A 40 -8.44 0.36 -4.36
N PHE A 41 -8.73 -0.25 -3.21
CA PHE A 41 -8.22 -1.57 -2.87
C PHE A 41 -9.05 -2.65 -3.58
N LEU A 42 -8.40 -3.46 -4.41
CA LEU A 42 -9.07 -4.50 -5.20
C LEU A 42 -9.04 -5.87 -4.53
N ALA A 43 -7.84 -6.36 -4.26
CA ALA A 43 -7.62 -7.67 -3.66
C ALA A 43 -6.17 -7.80 -3.17
N PHE A 44 -5.89 -8.78 -2.31
CA PHE A 44 -4.53 -9.24 -2.06
C PHE A 44 -4.44 -10.76 -2.11
N TRP A 45 -3.22 -11.26 -2.32
CA TRP A 45 -2.93 -12.68 -2.21
C TRP A 45 -2.36 -13.00 -0.83
N ASP A 46 -3.07 -13.85 -0.09
CA ASP A 46 -2.62 -14.45 1.15
C ASP A 46 -2.11 -15.87 0.91
N LEU A 47 -1.02 -16.26 1.57
CA LEU A 47 -0.47 -17.60 1.44
C LEU A 47 -1.36 -18.69 2.05
N THR A 48 -2.15 -18.35 3.06
CA THR A 48 -3.01 -19.30 3.77
C THR A 48 -4.45 -19.26 3.27
N LYS A 49 -4.97 -18.06 2.97
CA LYS A 49 -6.37 -17.86 2.57
C LYS A 49 -6.58 -17.79 1.05
N GLY A 50 -5.50 -17.69 0.26
CA GLY A 50 -5.59 -17.43 -1.17
C GLY A 50 -6.00 -15.97 -1.45
N ALA A 51 -6.84 -15.77 -2.47
CA ALA A 51 -7.31 -14.46 -2.86
C ALA A 51 -8.29 -13.87 -1.82
N VAL A 52 -8.03 -12.63 -1.39
CA VAL A 52 -8.91 -11.86 -0.51
C VAL A 52 -9.29 -10.55 -1.18
N HIS A 53 -10.57 -10.35 -1.47
CA HIS A 53 -11.08 -9.20 -2.22
C HIS A 53 -11.49 -8.03 -1.32
N GLY A 54 -11.47 -6.82 -1.90
CA GLY A 54 -12.03 -5.62 -1.30
C GLY A 54 -13.54 -5.71 -1.13
N LYS A 55 -14.08 -4.99 -0.12
CA LYS A 55 -15.51 -4.99 0.21
C LYS A 55 -16.39 -4.47 -0.94
N GLU A 56 -15.87 -3.54 -1.72
CA GLU A 56 -16.59 -2.84 -2.80
C GLU A 56 -16.38 -3.52 -4.17
N VAL A 57 -15.79 -4.70 -4.18
CA VAL A 57 -15.40 -5.42 -5.39
C VAL A 57 -16.27 -6.64 -5.58
N GLU A 58 -16.94 -6.72 -6.73
CA GLU A 58 -17.64 -7.93 -7.17
C GLU A 58 -16.61 -9.07 -7.33
N GLN A 59 -16.70 -10.08 -6.45
CA GLN A 59 -15.74 -11.20 -6.39
C GLN A 59 -15.64 -11.97 -7.71
N GLU A 60 -16.77 -12.13 -8.41
CA GLU A 60 -16.85 -12.84 -9.70
C GLU A 60 -16.09 -12.11 -10.82
N LYS A 61 -15.88 -10.80 -10.67
CA LYS A 61 -15.22 -9.97 -11.69
C LYS A 61 -13.70 -10.02 -11.60
N LEU A 62 -13.15 -10.42 -10.46
CA LEU A 62 -11.73 -10.32 -10.17
C LEU A 62 -11.17 -11.66 -9.68
N ILE A 63 -10.19 -12.20 -10.40
CA ILE A 63 -9.47 -13.40 -9.96
C ILE A 63 -8.03 -13.01 -9.69
N VAL A 64 -7.51 -13.38 -8.52
CA VAL A 64 -6.10 -13.29 -8.22
C VAL A 64 -5.49 -14.68 -8.34
N LEU A 65 -4.39 -14.79 -9.07
CA LEU A 65 -3.65 -16.03 -9.26
C LEU A 65 -2.20 -15.81 -8.83
N ARG A 66 -1.59 -16.85 -8.28
CA ARG A 66 -0.15 -16.86 -7.98
C ARG A 66 0.50 -18.06 -8.64
N ASP A 67 1.58 -17.79 -9.34
CA ASP A 67 2.46 -18.75 -9.97
C ASP A 67 3.91 -18.40 -9.57
N SER A 68 4.43 -19.09 -8.56
CA SER A 68 5.75 -18.81 -7.96
C SER A 68 5.91 -17.33 -7.52
N SER A 69 6.76 -16.56 -8.20
CA SER A 69 7.02 -15.12 -8.00
C SER A 69 6.08 -14.21 -8.79
N ARG A 70 5.23 -14.77 -9.66
CA ARG A 70 4.32 -14.02 -10.53
C ARG A 70 2.92 -14.01 -9.95
N TYR A 71 2.40 -12.82 -9.72
CA TYR A 71 1.06 -12.57 -9.21
C TYR A 71 0.25 -11.95 -10.33
N THR A 72 -0.91 -12.51 -10.60
CA THR A 72 -1.76 -12.10 -11.72
C THR A 72 -3.12 -11.66 -11.21
N LEU A 73 -3.60 -10.52 -11.69
CA LEU A 73 -4.97 -10.05 -11.54
C LEU A 73 -5.70 -10.22 -12.86
N SER A 74 -6.73 -11.04 -12.88
CA SER A 74 -7.65 -11.20 -14.00
C SER A 74 -8.90 -10.37 -13.75
N LEU A 75 -9.17 -9.43 -14.64
CA LEU A 75 -10.38 -8.62 -14.69
C LEU A 75 -11.31 -9.22 -15.74
N GLN A 76 -12.45 -9.75 -15.33
CA GLN A 76 -13.45 -10.32 -16.23
C GLN A 76 -14.43 -9.25 -16.71
N SER A 77 -14.94 -9.44 -17.92
CA SER A 77 -16.01 -8.64 -18.51
C SER A 77 -15.79 -7.13 -18.30
N VAL A 78 -14.61 -6.64 -18.70
CA VAL A 78 -14.23 -5.25 -18.44
C VAL A 78 -15.17 -4.27 -19.11
N LYS A 79 -15.44 -3.14 -18.47
CA LYS A 79 -16.25 -2.03 -19.00
C LYS A 79 -15.45 -0.73 -19.03
N PRO A 80 -15.86 0.31 -19.77
CA PRO A 80 -15.13 1.59 -19.83
C PRO A 80 -14.81 2.19 -18.46
N SER A 81 -15.72 2.00 -17.49
CA SER A 81 -15.52 2.42 -16.10
C SER A 81 -14.46 1.61 -15.34
N ASP A 82 -13.90 0.53 -15.86
CA ASP A 82 -12.74 -0.14 -15.26
C ASP A 82 -11.41 0.51 -15.67
N SER A 83 -11.43 1.49 -16.58
CA SER A 83 -10.23 2.21 -16.98
C SER A 83 -9.54 2.89 -15.79
N GLY A 84 -8.22 2.87 -15.80
CA GLY A 84 -7.39 3.41 -14.72
C GLY A 84 -5.97 2.86 -14.75
N VAL A 85 -5.17 3.25 -13.77
CA VAL A 85 -3.84 2.69 -13.54
C VAL A 85 -3.92 1.66 -12.43
N TYR A 86 -3.47 0.45 -12.72
CA TYR A 86 -3.45 -0.66 -11.80
C TYR A 86 -2.05 -0.88 -11.26
N PHE A 87 -1.91 -0.97 -9.94
CA PHE A 87 -0.64 -1.17 -9.26
C PHE A 87 -0.68 -2.44 -8.42
N CYS A 88 0.44 -3.17 -8.39
CA CYS A 88 0.71 -4.07 -7.30
C CYS A 88 1.53 -3.33 -6.23
N MET A 89 1.34 -3.70 -4.97
CA MET A 89 2.06 -3.15 -3.84
C MET A 89 2.44 -4.25 -2.85
N THR A 90 3.64 -4.16 -2.29
CA THR A 90 4.05 -4.99 -1.15
C THR A 90 4.23 -4.12 0.08
N VAL A 91 3.87 -4.69 1.24
CA VAL A 91 4.09 -4.08 2.55
C VAL A 91 5.21 -4.84 3.24
N GLY A 92 6.33 -4.14 3.45
CA GLY A 92 7.42 -4.56 4.32
C GLY A 92 7.44 -3.69 5.59
N ASN A 93 8.38 -4.00 6.49
CA ASN A 93 8.65 -3.20 7.67
C ASN A 93 10.04 -2.57 7.51
N PRO A 94 10.17 -1.24 7.34
CA PRO A 94 9.14 -0.20 7.29
C PRO A 94 8.65 0.16 5.87
N ASP A 95 9.15 -0.52 4.84
CA ASP A 95 9.03 -0.07 3.45
C ASP A 95 7.73 -0.47 2.76
N LEU A 96 7.19 0.45 1.95
CA LEU A 96 6.10 0.20 1.01
C LEU A 96 6.64 0.30 -0.41
N THR A 97 6.50 -0.77 -1.19
CA THR A 97 7.00 -0.80 -2.57
C THR A 97 5.84 -0.94 -3.56
N PHE A 98 5.81 -0.06 -4.55
CA PHE A 98 4.85 -0.10 -5.65
C PHE A 98 5.50 -0.68 -6.91
N GLY A 99 4.74 -1.50 -7.62
CA GLY A 99 5.07 -1.85 -9.00
C GLY A 99 4.95 -0.64 -9.93
N LYS A 100 5.49 -0.78 -11.15
CA LYS A 100 5.50 0.29 -12.17
C LYS A 100 4.10 0.85 -12.49
N GLY A 101 3.08 0.02 -12.32
CA GLY A 101 1.70 0.34 -12.69
C GLY A 101 1.42 0.07 -14.17
N THR A 102 0.19 -0.33 -14.46
CA THR A 102 -0.30 -0.57 -15.82
C THR A 102 -1.50 0.30 -16.10
N GLN A 103 -1.39 1.22 -17.06
CA GLN A 103 -2.53 1.97 -17.57
C GLN A 103 -3.41 1.04 -18.42
N LEU A 104 -4.64 0.82 -17.97
CA LEU A 104 -5.69 0.15 -18.71
C LEU A 104 -6.67 1.19 -19.26
N SER A 105 -6.96 1.10 -20.55
CA SER A 105 -8.03 1.83 -21.23
C SER A 105 -9.00 0.83 -21.83
N VAL A 106 -10.24 0.84 -21.36
CA VAL A 106 -11.29 -0.04 -21.89
C VAL A 106 -12.17 0.80 -22.82
N VAL A 107 -12.36 0.33 -24.05
CA VAL A 107 -13.14 1.00 -25.09
C VAL A 107 -14.22 0.07 -25.64
N ASP A 108 -15.36 0.60 -26.04
CA ASP A 108 -16.43 -0.24 -26.60
C ASP A 108 -16.10 -0.75 -28.01
N VAL A 109 -15.34 0.04 -28.77
CA VAL A 109 -14.93 -0.29 -30.14
C VAL A 109 -13.44 0.02 -30.28
N LEU A 110 -12.65 -0.96 -30.70
CA LEU A 110 -11.27 -0.73 -31.08
C LEU A 110 -11.25 0.08 -32.38
N PRO A 111 -10.39 1.10 -32.52
CA PRO A 111 -10.33 1.88 -33.76
C PRO A 111 -9.97 0.94 -34.93
N THR A 112 -10.93 0.71 -35.81
CA THR A 112 -10.71 0.06 -37.10
C THR A 112 -9.72 0.91 -37.91
N THR A 113 -8.75 0.24 -38.55
CA THR A 113 -7.70 0.84 -39.37
C THR A 113 -8.23 2.03 -40.20
N PRO A 114 -7.66 3.23 -40.08
CA PRO A 114 -8.21 4.41 -40.76
C PRO A 114 -8.02 4.30 -42.27
N GLN A 115 -9.12 4.37 -43.02
CA GLN A 115 -9.07 4.82 -44.42
C GLN A 115 -8.44 6.22 -44.49
N PRO A 116 -7.66 6.55 -45.53
CA PRO A 116 -6.95 7.82 -45.61
C PRO A 116 -7.92 8.97 -45.90
N THR A 117 -8.33 9.69 -44.86
CA THR A 117 -9.07 10.95 -44.98
C THR A 117 -8.19 12.14 -44.56
N LYS A 118 -8.23 13.20 -45.37
CA LYS A 118 -7.38 14.40 -45.31
C LYS A 118 -7.19 14.95 -43.88
N LYS A 119 -5.92 15.16 -43.53
CA LYS A 119 -5.44 15.82 -42.30
C LYS A 119 -6.06 17.22 -42.12
N THR A 120 -6.67 17.44 -40.96
CA THR A 120 -6.68 18.76 -40.30
C THR A 120 -5.92 18.63 -38.99
N THR A 121 -4.87 19.42 -38.85
CA THR A 121 -3.86 19.37 -37.78
C THR A 121 -4.44 19.84 -36.44
N PRO A 122 -4.44 19.03 -35.36
CA PRO A 122 -4.71 19.52 -34.01
C PRO A 122 -3.44 20.11 -33.41
N LYS A 123 -3.54 21.30 -32.83
CA LYS A 123 -2.42 21.99 -32.17
C LYS A 123 -1.87 21.14 -31.02
N LYS A 124 -0.58 20.84 -31.09
CA LYS A 124 0.20 20.11 -30.08
C LYS A 124 0.23 20.91 -28.78
N LYS A 125 -0.60 20.55 -27.79
CA LYS A 125 -0.41 21.03 -26.41
C LYS A 125 0.73 20.23 -25.79
N VAL A 126 1.84 20.92 -25.51
CA VAL A 126 2.98 20.39 -24.78
C VAL A 126 2.52 20.05 -23.36
N PHE A 127 2.46 18.75 -23.05
CA PHE A 127 2.21 18.28 -21.69
C PHE A 127 3.54 18.37 -20.92
N ARG A 128 3.65 19.34 -20.02
CA ARG A 128 4.73 19.38 -19.03
C ARG A 128 4.41 18.37 -17.94
N PHE A 129 5.21 17.32 -17.83
CA PHE A 129 5.18 16.44 -16.65
C PHE A 129 5.61 17.28 -15.43
N PRO A 130 4.79 17.38 -14.37
CA PRO A 130 5.29 17.89 -13.11
C PRO A 130 6.29 16.89 -12.54
N ASN A 131 7.41 17.40 -12.01
CA ASN A 131 8.41 16.58 -11.33
C ASN A 131 7.75 15.76 -10.22
N LEU A 132 7.99 14.45 -10.22
CA LEU A 132 7.58 13.54 -9.16
C LEU A 132 8.36 13.93 -7.90
N VAL A 133 7.75 14.74 -7.04
CA VAL A 133 8.30 15.01 -5.71
C VAL A 133 8.12 13.73 -4.89
N THR A 134 9.21 13.00 -4.69
CA THR A 134 9.29 11.93 -3.71
C THR A 134 9.09 12.55 -2.32
N ARG A 135 7.83 12.60 -1.85
CA ARG A 135 7.55 13.04 -0.48
C ARG A 135 8.07 11.96 0.45
N LYS A 136 9.20 12.24 1.10
CA LYS A 136 9.75 11.40 2.15
C LYS A 136 8.68 11.30 3.25
N GLY A 137 8.14 10.10 3.43
CA GLY A 137 7.09 9.83 4.41
C GLY A 137 7.58 10.19 5.81
N LEU A 138 6.68 10.75 6.62
CA LEU A 138 6.95 11.08 8.01
C LEU A 138 7.24 9.78 8.77
N SER A 139 8.49 9.56 9.16
CA SER A 139 8.87 8.35 9.91
C SER A 139 8.22 8.40 11.29
N CYS A 140 7.44 7.39 11.67
CA CYS A 140 6.85 7.25 13.01
C CYS A 140 7.88 6.94 14.12
N ALA A 141 9.15 6.71 13.75
CA ALA A 141 10.23 6.38 14.67
C ALA A 141 10.44 7.39 15.83
N PRO A 142 10.37 8.72 15.63
CA PRO A 142 10.57 9.69 16.71
C PRO A 142 9.46 9.64 17.77
N LEU A 143 8.22 9.35 17.36
CA LEU A 143 7.08 9.25 18.27
C LEU A 143 7.19 8.01 19.16
N VAL A 144 7.59 6.87 18.59
CA VAL A 144 7.80 5.63 19.34
C VAL A 144 8.95 5.78 20.34
N VAL A 145 10.07 6.37 19.92
CA VAL A 145 11.23 6.60 20.80
C VAL A 145 10.88 7.56 21.95
N GLY A 146 10.13 8.63 21.67
CA GLY A 146 9.68 9.56 22.70
C GLY A 146 8.80 8.89 23.77
N LEU A 147 7.85 8.05 23.35
CA LEU A 147 6.99 7.30 24.27
C LEU A 147 7.79 6.30 25.11
N LEU A 148 8.73 5.57 24.51
CA LEU A 148 9.59 4.64 25.24
C LEU A 148 10.48 5.34 26.27
N ALA A 149 11.08 6.49 25.92
CA ALA A 149 11.90 7.27 26.83
C ALA A 149 11.08 7.79 28.04
N ALA A 150 9.85 8.24 27.81
CA ALA A 150 8.96 8.69 28.87
C ALA A 150 8.61 7.55 29.85
N VAL A 151 8.30 6.35 29.33
CA VAL A 151 8.01 5.17 30.15
C VAL A 151 9.22 4.77 30.99
N VAL A 152 10.41 4.74 30.40
CA VAL A 152 11.65 4.41 31.14
C VAL A 152 11.92 5.41 32.25
N LEU A 153 11.72 6.71 32.00
CA LEU A 153 11.91 7.75 33.01
C LEU A 153 10.97 7.57 34.20
N VAL A 154 9.69 7.27 33.95
CA VAL A 154 8.68 7.04 35.00
C VAL A 154 9.02 5.81 35.83
N LEU A 155 9.51 4.73 35.21
CA LEU A 155 9.94 3.53 35.91
C LEU A 155 11.15 3.80 36.81
N LEU A 156 12.14 4.55 36.33
CA LEU A 156 13.33 4.90 37.11
C LEU A 156 12.99 5.76 38.34
N VAL A 157 12.11 6.76 38.17
CA VAL A 157 11.64 7.60 39.28
C VAL A 157 10.88 6.75 40.31
N SER A 158 9.98 5.88 39.86
CA SER A 158 9.21 5.00 40.75
C SER A 158 10.12 4.06 41.55
N LEU A 159 11.14 3.49 40.90
CA LEU A 159 12.13 2.64 41.55
C LEU A 159 12.97 3.42 42.57
N GLY A 160 13.40 4.64 42.23
CA GLY A 160 14.14 5.51 43.15
C GLY A 160 13.34 5.84 44.42
N VAL A 161 12.06 6.18 44.26
CA VAL A 161 11.14 6.43 45.38
C VAL A 161 10.96 5.19 46.25
N ALA A 162 10.74 4.02 45.63
CA ALA A 162 10.60 2.76 46.34
C ALA A 162 11.86 2.39 47.15
N ILE A 163 13.05 2.53 46.55
CA ILE A 163 14.33 2.30 47.24
C ILE A 163 14.49 3.28 48.40
N HIS A 164 14.20 4.56 48.18
CA HIS A 164 14.31 5.58 49.22
C HIS A 164 13.39 5.28 50.42
N LEU A 165 12.12 4.97 50.16
CA LEU A 165 11.16 4.55 51.20
C LEU A 165 11.62 3.30 51.94
N HIS A 166 12.11 2.29 51.21
CA HIS A 166 12.62 1.06 51.81
C HIS A 166 13.86 1.32 52.69
N CYS A 167 14.78 2.17 52.24
CA CYS A 167 15.94 2.59 53.02
C CYS A 167 15.54 3.35 54.29
N LEU A 168 14.56 4.26 54.20
CA LEU A 168 14.02 4.98 55.35
C LEU A 168 13.36 4.03 56.35
N GLN A 169 12.51 3.12 55.87
CA GLN A 169 11.85 2.11 56.70
C GLN A 169 12.89 1.21 57.38
N ARG A 170 13.91 0.75 56.66
CA ARG A 170 14.99 -0.08 57.23
C ARG A 170 15.76 0.69 58.29
N ARG A 171 16.11 1.96 58.05
CA ARG A 171 16.78 2.81 59.04
C ARG A 171 15.92 3.03 60.29
N ALA A 172 14.61 3.26 60.13
CA ALA A 172 13.68 3.41 61.25
C ALA A 172 13.59 2.11 62.08
N ARG A 173 13.46 0.95 61.42
CA ARG A 173 13.45 -0.37 62.09
C ARG A 173 14.74 -0.64 62.86
N LEU A 174 15.90 -0.33 62.28
CA LEU A 174 17.19 -0.51 62.96
C LEU A 174 17.37 0.40 64.17
N ARG A 175 16.77 1.60 64.18
CA ARG A 175 16.77 2.49 65.36
C ARG A 175 15.91 1.94 66.49
N LEU A 176 14.73 1.41 66.16
CA LEU A 176 13.82 0.75 67.11
C LEU A 176 14.42 -0.52 67.75
N LEU A 177 15.24 -1.28 67.01
CA LEU A 177 15.92 -2.48 67.52
C LEU A 177 17.16 -2.18 68.38
N LYS A 178 17.65 -0.94 68.40
CA LYS A 178 18.88 -0.54 69.10
C LYS A 178 18.61 0.18 70.42
N GLN A 179 17.35 0.23 70.86
CA GLN A 179 16.83 0.90 72.04
C GLN A 179 16.18 -0.15 72.96
#